data_AF-A0A918CBB0-F1
#
_entry.id   AF-A0A918CBB0-F1
#
_cell.length_a   1.000
_cell.length_b   1.000
_cell.length_c   1.000
_cell.angle_alpha   90.00
_cell.angle_beta   90.00
_cell.angle_gamma   90.00
#
_symmetry.space_group_name_H-M   'P 1'
#
loop_
_entity.id
_entity.type
_entity.pdbx_description
1 polymer ?
#
loop_
_entity_poly.entity_id
_entity_poly.type
_entity_poly.pdbx_seq_one_letter_code
_entity_poly.pdbx_strand_id
1 'polypeptide(L)'
;MLEDLTGRSERWLERQCRAQLGCTFQSLQRLLRIERTLLTLHAHPQPDFATIAYALGFADQAHLSREVRRFTGCTPTHLWQQLHTLPENFKTPSTASAKLMP
;
A
#
# COMPACT_ATOMS: atom_id res chain seq x y z
N MET A 1 -19.01 8.77 -1.03
CA MET A 1 -17.74 8.91 -1.78
C MET A 1 -17.38 7.66 -2.59
N LEU A 2 -17.26 6.45 -1.99
CA LEU A 2 -16.94 5.22 -2.75
C LEU A 2 -18.16 4.66 -3.51
N GLU A 3 -19.36 4.81 -2.94
CA GLU A 3 -20.62 4.47 -3.61
C GLU A 3 -20.87 5.39 -4.82
N ASP A 4 -20.54 6.69 -4.71
CA ASP A 4 -20.70 7.66 -5.80
C ASP A 4 -19.78 7.37 -7.00
N LEU A 5 -18.61 6.78 -6.74
CA LEU A 5 -17.62 6.43 -7.77
C LEU A 5 -17.89 5.09 -8.45
N THR A 6 -18.60 4.17 -7.78
CA THR A 6 -18.73 2.77 -8.23
C THR A 6 -20.18 2.30 -8.38
N GLY A 7 -21.15 3.06 -7.87
CA GLY A 7 -22.56 2.65 -7.77
C GLY A 7 -22.80 1.47 -6.82
N ARG A 8 -21.81 1.07 -6.01
CA ARG A 8 -21.88 -0.10 -5.12
C ARG A 8 -21.74 0.29 -3.67
N SER A 9 -22.59 -0.30 -2.84
CA SER A 9 -22.51 -0.07 -1.40
C SER A 9 -21.30 -0.72 -0.75
N GLU A 10 -20.87 -0.19 0.38
CA GLU A 10 -19.77 -0.75 1.17
C GLU A 10 -20.04 -2.22 1.55
N ARG A 11 -21.30 -2.56 1.86
CA ARG A 11 -21.73 -3.94 2.14
C ARG A 11 -21.55 -4.87 0.93
N TRP A 12 -21.82 -4.37 -0.28
CA TRP A 12 -21.61 -5.14 -1.50
C TRP A 12 -20.12 -5.43 -1.70
N LEU A 13 -19.25 -4.42 -1.53
CA LEU A 13 -17.80 -4.55 -1.63
C LEU A 13 -17.24 -5.54 -0.61
N GLU A 14 -17.67 -5.44 0.66
CA GLU A 14 -17.30 -6.38 1.72
C GLU A 14 -17.68 -7.82 1.35
N ARG A 15 -18.89 -8.04 0.84
CA ARG A 15 -19.34 -9.36 0.39
C ARG A 15 -18.51 -9.88 -0.78
N GLN A 16 -18.18 -9.03 -1.77
CA GLN A 16 -17.35 -9.46 -2.90
C GLN A 16 -15.93 -9.80 -2.45
N CYS A 17 -15.31 -8.99 -1.58
CA CYS A 17 -13.96 -9.29 -1.07
C CYS A 17 -13.93 -10.63 -0.36
N ARG A 18 -14.93 -10.92 0.49
CA ARG A 18 -15.02 -12.21 1.18
C ARG A 18 -15.20 -13.37 0.21
N ALA A 19 -16.08 -13.21 -0.78
CA ALA A 19 -16.39 -14.27 -1.73
C ALA A 19 -15.24 -14.58 -2.69
N GLN A 20 -14.51 -13.55 -3.15
CA GLN A 20 -13.50 -13.68 -4.21
C GLN A 20 -12.07 -13.78 -3.67
N LEU A 21 -11.77 -13.11 -2.55
CA LEU A 21 -10.41 -12.97 -2.01
C LEU A 21 -10.24 -13.59 -0.63
N GLY A 22 -11.33 -14.04 0.00
CA GLY A 22 -11.30 -14.60 1.36
C GLY A 22 -10.96 -13.58 2.45
N CYS A 23 -10.98 -12.28 2.16
CA CYS A 23 -10.61 -11.22 3.09
C CYS A 23 -11.68 -10.12 3.18
N THR A 24 -11.60 -9.27 4.20
CA THR A 24 -12.49 -8.10 4.32
C THR A 24 -12.02 -6.97 3.40
N PHE A 25 -12.95 -6.10 2.99
CA PHE A 25 -12.63 -4.91 2.20
C PHE A 25 -11.61 -4.01 2.92
N GLN A 26 -11.75 -3.86 4.24
CA GLN A 26 -10.78 -3.11 5.05
C GLN A 26 -9.37 -3.74 5.00
N SER A 27 -9.28 -5.07 5.00
CA SER A 27 -7.98 -5.76 4.92
C SER A 27 -7.33 -5.53 3.56
N LEU A 28 -8.12 -5.61 2.48
CA LEU A 28 -7.65 -5.27 1.14
C LEU A 28 -7.18 -3.81 1.04
N GLN A 29 -7.95 -2.86 1.58
CA GLN A 29 -7.56 -1.45 1.61
C GLN A 29 -6.23 -1.23 2.34
N ARG A 30 -6.00 -1.91 3.47
CA ARG A 30 -4.72 -1.84 4.19
C ARG A 30 -3.57 -2.40 3.36
N LEU A 31 -3.76 -3.55 2.73
CA LEU A 31 -2.74 -4.16 1.87
C LEU A 31 -2.37 -3.24 0.70
N LEU A 32 -3.36 -2.73 -0.03
CA LEU A 32 -3.13 -1.80 -1.14
C LEU A 32 -2.46 -0.50 -0.68
N ARG A 33 -2.77 0.00 0.52
CA ARG A 33 -2.10 1.18 1.08
C ARG A 33 -0.62 0.89 1.37
N ILE A 34 -0.30 -0.29 1.91
CA ILE A 34 1.09 -0.70 2.14
C ILE A 34 1.84 -0.87 0.83
N GLU A 35 1.26 -1.53 -0.16
CA GLU A 35 1.85 -1.67 -1.50
C GLU A 35 2.20 -0.29 -2.09
N ARG A 36 1.26 0.66 -2.06
CA ARG A 36 1.50 2.04 -2.49
C ARG A 36 2.59 2.74 -1.68
N THR A 37 2.66 2.48 -0.37
CA THR A 37 3.72 3.03 0.48
C THR A 37 5.08 2.53 0.04
N LEU A 38 5.23 1.23 -0.22
CA LEU A 38 6.49 0.64 -0.69
C LEU A 38 6.92 1.20 -2.05
N LEU A 39 5.99 1.31 -3.00
CA LEU A 39 6.24 1.91 -4.30
C LEU A 39 6.68 3.38 -4.18
N THR A 40 6.05 4.13 -3.27
CA THR A 40 6.39 5.55 -3.01
C THR A 40 7.79 5.66 -2.42
N LEU A 41 8.13 4.86 -1.39
CA LEU A 41 9.47 4.87 -0.80
C LEU A 41 10.56 4.46 -1.80
N HIS A 42 10.23 3.53 -2.70
CA HIS A 42 11.13 3.14 -3.77
C HIS A 42 11.41 4.31 -4.73
N ALA A 43 10.37 5.02 -5.16
CA ALA A 43 10.48 6.11 -6.14
C ALA A 43 11.13 7.40 -5.59
N HIS A 44 11.19 7.59 -4.26
CA HIS A 44 11.71 8.80 -3.64
C HIS A 44 13.06 8.57 -2.94
N PRO A 45 14.18 9.12 -3.47
CA PRO A 45 15.50 9.00 -2.85
C PRO A 45 15.64 9.77 -1.53
N GLN A 46 14.72 10.68 -1.21
CA GLN A 46 14.69 11.43 0.04
C GLN A 46 13.23 11.58 0.50
N PRO A 47 12.67 10.57 1.18
CA PRO A 47 11.27 10.57 1.55
C PRO A 47 11.02 11.49 2.75
N ASP A 48 10.05 12.39 2.62
CA ASP A 48 9.39 12.99 3.78
C ASP A 48 8.22 12.09 4.20
N PHE A 49 8.43 11.33 5.27
CA PHE A 49 7.44 10.37 5.77
C PHE A 49 6.15 11.02 6.26
N ALA A 50 6.17 12.28 6.72
CA ALA A 50 4.97 12.97 7.16
C ALA A 50 4.09 13.32 5.96
N THR A 51 4.70 13.89 4.91
CA THR A 51 4.01 14.17 3.65
C THR A 51 3.49 12.91 2.98
N ILE A 52 4.28 11.82 2.95
CA ILE A 52 3.85 10.52 2.40
C ILE A 52 2.67 9.96 3.21
N ALA A 53 2.72 10.05 4.54
CA ALA A 53 1.63 9.60 5.40
C ALA A 53 0.32 10.31 5.04
N TYR A 54 0.35 11.63 4.93
CA TYR A 54 -0.81 12.44 4.55
C TYR A 54 -1.32 12.07 3.15
N ALA A 55 -0.43 12.01 2.15
CA ALA A 55 -0.78 11.71 0.76
C ALA A 55 -1.43 10.32 0.58
N LEU A 56 -1.02 9.33 1.38
CA LEU A 56 -1.56 7.96 1.32
C LEU A 56 -2.75 7.72 2.27
N GLY A 57 -3.24 8.77 2.93
CA GLY A 57 -4.41 8.70 3.80
C GLY A 57 -4.15 8.04 5.15
N PHE A 58 -2.92 8.09 5.65
CA PHE A 58 -2.63 7.82 7.05
C PHE A 58 -2.99 9.05 7.89
N ALA A 59 -3.32 8.80 9.16
CA ALA A 59 -3.69 9.86 10.09
C ALA A 59 -2.51 10.77 10.43
N ASP A 60 -1.32 10.19 10.53
CA ASP A 60 -0.05 10.85 10.82
C ASP A 60 1.12 9.90 10.46
N GLN A 61 2.36 10.40 10.59
CA GLN A 61 3.58 9.61 10.36
C GLN A 61 3.69 8.39 11.30
N ALA A 62 3.17 8.48 12.53
CA ALA A 62 3.21 7.39 13.50
C ALA A 62 2.26 6.24 13.12
N HIS A 63 1.11 6.54 12.50
CA HIS A 63 0.19 5.58 11.93
C HIS A 63 0.83 4.87 10.74
N LEU A 64 1.46 5.60 9.81
CA LEU A 64 2.25 5.01 8.74
C LEU A 64 3.30 4.04 9.30
N SER A 65 4.08 4.50 10.29
CA SER A 65 5.17 3.69 10.86
C SER A 65 4.67 2.40 11.51
N ARG A 66 3.54 2.44 12.21
CA ARG A 66 2.91 1.26 12.83
C ARG A 66 2.43 0.25 11.80
N GLU A 67 1.72 0.71 10.76
CA GLU A 67 1.21 -0.18 9.72
C GLU A 67 2.35 -0.77 8.87
N VAL A 68 3.35 0.03 8.49
CA VAL A 68 4.52 -0.47 7.78
C VAL A 68 5.25 -1.55 8.58
N ARG A 69 5.49 -1.31 9.88
CA ARG A 69 6.10 -2.31 10.76
C ARG A 69 5.25 -3.56 10.91
N ARG A 70 3.93 -3.41 10.99
CA ARG A 70 2.99 -4.54 11.10
C ARG A 70 3.06 -5.46 9.88
N PHE A 71 3.19 -4.91 8.67
CA PHE A 71 3.18 -5.70 7.44
C PHE A 71 4.56 -6.21 7.02
N THR A 72 5.63 -5.50 7.38
CA THR A 72 6.99 -5.80 6.87
C THR A 72 7.98 -6.22 7.97
N GLY A 73 7.61 -6.04 9.24
CA GLY A 73 8.51 -6.19 10.38
C GLY A 73 9.52 -5.04 10.55
N CYS A 74 9.62 -4.12 9.59
CA CYS A 74 10.64 -3.07 9.55
C CYS A 74 10.05 -1.66 9.71
N THR A 75 10.87 -0.69 10.13
CA THR A 75 10.45 0.72 10.12
C THR A 75 10.47 1.29 8.69
N PRO A 76 9.71 2.36 8.40
CA PRO A 76 9.73 2.99 7.08
C PRO A 76 11.13 3.42 6.64
N THR A 77 11.94 3.95 7.56
CA THR A 77 13.33 4.34 7.30
C THR A 77 14.20 3.14 6.95
N HIS A 78 14.09 2.03 7.67
CA HIS A 78 14.87 0.84 7.38
C HIS A 78 14.49 0.23 6.03
N LEU A 79 13.19 0.16 5.72
CA LEU A 79 12.73 -0.29 4.39
C LEU A 79 13.24 0.60 3.27
N TRP A 80 13.17 1.91 3.44
CA TRP A 80 13.70 2.86 2.46
C TRP A 80 15.20 2.62 2.22
N GLN A 81 16.00 2.47 3.28
CA GLN A 81 17.42 2.13 3.16
C GLN A 81 17.63 0.81 2.39
N GLN A 82 16.87 -0.23 2.71
CA GLN A 82 16.96 -1.51 2.01
C GLN A 82 16.64 -1.35 0.52
N LEU A 83 15.52 -0.72 0.17
CA LEU A 83 15.10 -0.52 -1.22
C LEU A 83 16.14 0.25 -2.06
N HIS A 84 16.87 1.19 -1.46
CA HIS A 84 17.88 1.99 -2.17
C HIS A 84 19.30 1.40 -2.14
N THR A 85 19.55 0.42 -1.26
CA THR A 85 20.82 -0.33 -1.20
C THR A 85 20.79 -1.62 -2.02
N LEU A 86 19.61 -2.09 -2.45
CA LEU A 86 19.49 -3.21 -3.37
C LEU A 86 20.20 -2.89 -4.71
N PRO A 87 20.80 -3.89 -5.38
CA PRO A 87 21.35 -3.67 -6.71
C PRO A 87 20.25 -3.31 -7.71
N GLU A 88 20.58 -2.52 -8.73
CA GLU A 88 19.61 -1.91 -9.68
C GLU A 88 18.61 -2.92 -10.30
N ASN A 89 19.01 -4.17 -10.50
CA ASN A 89 18.18 -5.23 -11.04
C ASN A 89 17.03 -5.68 -10.10
N PHE A 90 17.07 -5.32 -8.82
CA PHE A 90 16.01 -5.58 -7.84
C PHE A 90 15.22 -4.31 -7.48
N LYS A 91 15.66 -3.14 -7.95
CA LYS A 91 15.00 -1.86 -7.69
C LYS A 91 13.70 -1.73 -8.49
N THR A 92 13.61 -2.25 -9.71
CA THR A 92 12.38 -2.13 -10.50
C THR A 92 11.22 -2.89 -9.85
N PRO A 93 10.10 -2.23 -9.50
CA PRO A 93 8.85 -2.95 -9.30
C PRO A 93 8.46 -3.48 -10.69
N SER A 94 8.74 -4.76 -10.92
CA SER A 94 8.28 -5.45 -12.12
C SER A 94 6.80 -5.12 -12.30
N THR A 95 6.47 -4.46 -13.41
CA THR A 95 5.11 -4.11 -13.85
C THR A 95 4.31 -5.36 -14.23
N ALA A 96 4.56 -6.51 -13.58
CA ALA A 96 3.97 -7.80 -13.87
C ALA A 96 2.63 -8.04 -13.13
N SER A 97 1.93 -6.99 -12.71
CA SER A 97 0.52 -7.09 -12.27
C SER A 97 -0.46 -6.36 -13.19
N ALA A 98 0.00 -5.77 -14.30
CA ALA A 98 -0.91 -5.24 -15.34
C ALA A 98 -1.57 -6.34 -16.20
N LYS A 99 -1.35 -7.62 -15.90
CA LYS A 99 -1.88 -8.76 -16.66
C LYS A 99 -2.57 -9.76 -15.74
N LEU A 100 -3.63 -9.34 -15.06
CA LEU A 100 -4.60 -10.25 -14.46
C LEU A 100 -6.02 -9.68 -14.57
N MET A 101 -6.61 -9.81 -15.77
CA MET A 101 -8.05 -9.92 -16.01
C MET A 101 -8.24 -10.41 -17.46
N PRO A 102 -8.77 -11.62 -17.70
CA PRO A 102 -9.45 -11.94 -18.95
C PRO A 102 -10.80 -11.20 -19.04
#